data_AF-A0A4S8KYN9-F1
#
_entry.id   AF-A0A4S8KYN9-F1
#
_cell.length_a   1.000
_cell.length_b   1.000
_cell.length_c   1.000
_cell.angle_alpha   90.00
_cell.angle_beta   90.00
_cell.angle_gamma   90.00
#
_symmetry.space_group_name_H-M   'P 1'
#
loop_
_entity.id
_entity.type
_entity.pdbx_description
1 polymer ?
#
loop_
_entity_poly.entity_id
_entity_poly.type
_entity_poly.pdbx_seq_one_letter_code
_entity_poly.pdbx_strand_id
1 'polypeptide(L)'
;VDLDAMIRLTNEFHFPIASFRHGGETYLVPELLKKAWGGPPAAAVFASNARKKLEAYRGSEFTPRILADAGIDVITKSDHPV
;
A
#
# COMPACT_ATOMS: atom_id res chain seq x y z
N VAL A 1 11.28 4.51 0.54
CA VAL A 1 12.41 3.84 -0.14
C VAL A 1 11.94 2.55 -0.78
N ASP A 2 11.11 1.75 -0.10
CA ASP A 2 10.65 0.46 -0.61
C ASP A 2 9.65 0.58 -1.79
N LEU A 3 8.62 1.43 -1.66
CA LEU A 3 7.58 1.56 -2.70
C LEU A 3 8.14 2.00 -4.06
N ASP A 4 8.92 3.07 -4.13
CA ASP A 4 9.50 3.57 -5.40
C ASP A 4 10.40 2.54 -6.08
N ALA A 5 11.24 1.86 -5.28
CA ALA A 5 12.09 0.78 -5.78
C ALA A 5 11.26 -0.36 -6.37
N MET A 6 10.20 -0.79 -5.67
CA MET A 6 9.30 -1.83 -6.17
C MET A 6 8.60 -1.40 -7.45
N ILE A 7 8.09 -0.16 -7.54
CA ILE A 7 7.47 0.37 -8.76
C ILE A 7 8.46 0.35 -9.93
N ARG A 8 9.72 0.74 -9.72
CA ARG A 8 10.76 0.65 -10.74
C ARG A 8 11.00 -0.78 -11.20
N LEU A 9 11.11 -1.73 -10.26
CA LEU A 9 11.30 -3.15 -10.57
C LEU A 9 10.12 -3.73 -11.38
N THR A 10 8.87 -3.38 -11.05
CA THR A 10 7.71 -3.84 -11.83
C THR A 10 7.80 -3.45 -13.30
N ASN A 11 8.29 -2.23 -13.56
CA ASN A 11 8.43 -1.68 -14.91
C ASN A 11 9.66 -2.25 -15.64
N GLU A 12 10.77 -2.48 -14.92
CA GLU A 12 11.99 -3.05 -15.51
C GLU A 12 11.78 -4.51 -15.96
N PHE A 13 11.13 -5.32 -15.12
CA PHE A 13 10.96 -6.75 -15.36
C PHE A 13 9.53 -7.13 -15.80
N HIS A 14 8.66 -6.14 -16.02
CA HIS A 14 7.29 -6.30 -16.53
C HIS A 14 6.43 -7.31 -15.74
N PHE A 15 6.47 -7.26 -14.41
CA PHE A 15 5.60 -8.09 -13.55
C PHE A 15 4.61 -7.23 -12.76
N PRO A 16 3.35 -7.68 -12.62
CA PRO A 16 2.38 -6.98 -11.79
C PRO A 16 2.63 -7.25 -10.30
N ILE A 17 2.41 -6.23 -9.46
CA ILE A 17 2.30 -6.42 -8.01
C ILE A 17 0.82 -6.42 -7.65
N ALA A 18 0.35 -7.52 -7.06
CA ALA A 18 -1.05 -7.63 -6.64
C ALA A 18 -1.37 -6.71 -5.45
N SER A 19 -0.51 -6.68 -4.43
CA SER A 19 -0.73 -5.80 -3.27
C SER A 19 0.52 -5.49 -2.45
N PHE A 20 0.51 -4.34 -1.77
CA PHE A 20 1.42 -4.03 -0.68
C PHE A 20 0.76 -4.36 0.67
N ARG A 21 1.37 -5.29 1.41
CA ARG A 21 0.93 -5.66 2.77
C ARG A 21 1.67 -4.84 3.80
N HIS A 22 0.95 -4.46 4.85
CA HIS A 22 1.45 -3.56 5.89
C HIS A 22 1.87 -2.19 5.31
N GLY A 23 1.32 -1.80 4.16
CA GLY A 23 1.67 -0.58 3.44
C GLY A 23 1.11 0.68 4.10
N GLY A 24 1.46 0.93 5.36
CA GLY A 24 0.94 2.05 6.13
C GLY A 24 1.29 3.42 5.53
N GLU A 25 2.31 3.50 4.68
CA GLU A 25 2.74 4.72 4.00
C GLU A 25 2.18 4.88 2.57
N THR A 26 1.38 3.94 2.07
CA THR A 26 0.84 3.98 0.69
C THR A 26 0.01 5.23 0.39
N TYR A 27 -0.74 5.75 1.38
CA TYR A 27 -1.51 6.99 1.22
C TYR A 27 -0.67 8.24 0.98
N LEU A 28 0.65 8.20 1.29
CA LEU A 28 1.54 9.33 1.06
C LEU A 28 1.96 9.46 -0.41
N VAL A 29 1.83 8.38 -1.18
CA VAL A 29 2.32 8.31 -2.55
C VAL A 29 1.34 7.67 -3.55
N PRO A 30 0.04 8.01 -3.59
CA PRO A 30 -0.91 7.35 -4.50
C PRO A 30 -0.52 7.44 -5.98
N GLU A 31 0.01 8.59 -6.40
CA GLU A 31 0.45 8.81 -7.78
C GLU A 31 1.68 8.00 -8.18
N LEU A 32 2.49 7.57 -7.21
CA LEU A 32 3.59 6.64 -7.45
C LEU A 32 3.05 5.22 -7.70
N LEU A 33 2.07 4.79 -6.91
CA LEU A 33 1.48 3.45 -7.02
C LEU A 33 0.82 3.22 -8.38
N LYS A 34 0.18 4.26 -8.94
CA LYS A 34 -0.42 4.24 -10.29
C LYS A 34 0.59 4.00 -11.42
N LYS A 35 1.89 4.17 -11.16
CA LYS A 35 2.95 3.94 -12.15
C LYS A 35 3.43 2.49 -12.19
N ALA A 36 2.86 1.58 -11.39
CA ALA A 36 3.23 0.18 -11.45
C ALA A 36 2.87 -0.44 -12.81
N TRP A 37 3.70 -1.37 -13.26
CA TRP A 37 3.39 -2.16 -14.44
C TRP A 37 2.14 -3.02 -14.21
N GLY A 38 1.22 -3.02 -15.17
CA GLY A 38 -0.04 -3.75 -15.06
C GLY A 38 -1.11 -3.07 -14.21
N GLY A 39 -0.86 -1.86 -13.70
CA GLY A 39 -1.82 -1.05 -12.95
C GLY A 39 -1.52 -0.95 -11.45
N PRO A 40 -2.22 -0.05 -10.72
CA PRO A 40 -1.94 0.22 -9.32
C PRO A 40 -2.13 -1.02 -8.44
N PRO A 41 -1.13 -1.38 -7.60
CA PRO A 41 -1.27 -2.47 -6.64
C PRO A 41 -2.31 -2.12 -5.58
N ALA A 42 -3.06 -3.12 -5.10
CA ALA A 42 -3.94 -2.93 -3.96
C ALA A 42 -3.14 -2.64 -2.68
N ALA A 43 -3.74 -1.89 -1.75
CA ALA A 43 -3.13 -1.57 -0.47
C ALA A 43 -3.82 -2.34 0.66
N ALA A 44 -3.11 -3.27 1.28
CA ALA A 44 -3.58 -3.99 2.45
C ALA A 44 -3.13 -3.28 3.74
N VAL A 45 -4.09 -2.66 4.42
CA VAL A 45 -3.88 -1.76 5.55
C VAL A 45 -4.62 -2.23 6.79
N PHE A 46 -4.09 -1.88 7.95
CA PHE A 46 -4.72 -2.18 9.24
C PHE A 46 -5.91 -1.25 9.48
N ALA A 47 -6.95 -1.75 10.14
CA ALA A 47 -8.07 -0.91 10.58
C ALA A 47 -7.63 0.13 11.63
N SER A 48 -7.18 -0.33 12.79
CA SER A 48 -6.68 0.51 13.89
C SER A 48 -5.42 -0.06 14.56
N ASN A 49 -5.17 -1.36 14.40
CA ASN A 49 -4.07 -2.09 15.02
C ASN A 49 -2.76 -1.97 14.20
N ALA A 50 -2.43 -0.75 13.80
CA ALA A 50 -1.18 -0.44 13.09
C ALA A 50 -0.02 -0.20 14.07
N ARG A 51 1.16 0.17 13.54
CA ARG A 51 2.30 0.71 14.31
C ARG A 51 3.08 -0.24 15.21
N LYS A 52 2.87 -1.54 15.08
CA LYS A 52 3.66 -2.59 15.79
C LYS A 52 4.96 -2.96 15.06
N LYS A 53 5.10 -2.58 13.80
CA LYS A 53 6.26 -2.88 12.94
C LYS A 53 6.67 -1.63 12.17
N LEU A 54 7.94 -1.55 11.77
CA LEU A 54 8.50 -0.37 11.10
C LEU A 54 7.72 -0.02 9.82
N GLU A 55 7.36 -1.03 9.02
CA GLU A 55 6.62 -0.85 7.78
C GLU A 55 5.18 -0.32 8.01
N ALA A 56 4.60 -0.63 9.17
CA ALA A 56 3.26 -0.24 9.56
C ALA A 56 3.21 1.03 10.43
N TYR A 57 4.36 1.63 10.74
CA TYR A 57 4.48 2.71 11.72
C TYR A 57 3.72 3.97 11.33
N ARG A 58 3.69 4.29 10.03
CA ARG A 58 2.98 5.44 9.49
C ARG A 58 1.49 5.21 9.23
N GLY A 59 0.94 4.09 9.69
CA GLY A 59 -0.47 3.76 9.49
C GLY A 59 -1.42 4.81 10.08
N SER A 60 -2.48 5.12 9.32
CA SER A 60 -3.54 6.05 9.67
C SER A 60 -4.91 5.43 9.37
N GLU A 61 -5.89 5.69 10.23
CA GLU A 61 -7.30 5.38 10.00
C GLU A 61 -7.90 6.09 8.76
N PHE A 62 -7.26 7.14 8.26
CA PHE A 62 -7.68 7.84 7.03
C PHE A 62 -7.09 7.23 5.76
N THR A 63 -6.08 6.36 5.88
CA THR A 63 -5.41 5.70 4.74
C THR A 63 -6.42 5.03 3.79
N PRO A 64 -7.42 4.26 4.25
CA PRO A 64 -8.42 3.67 3.36
C PRO A 64 -9.19 4.70 2.52
N ARG A 65 -9.59 5.81 3.14
CA ARG A 65 -10.37 6.85 2.44
C ARG A 65 -9.53 7.55 1.37
N ILE A 66 -8.30 7.93 1.70
CA ILE A 66 -7.38 8.63 0.78
C ILE A 66 -7.09 7.76 -0.45
N LEU A 67 -6.84 6.46 -0.25
CA LEU A 67 -6.52 5.54 -1.33
C LEU A 67 -7.74 5.22 -2.20
N ALA A 68 -8.91 5.02 -1.60
CA ALA A 68 -10.15 4.82 -2.34
C ALA A 68 -10.49 6.05 -3.22
N ASP A 69 -10.33 7.26 -2.68
CA ASP A 69 -10.54 8.51 -3.44
C ASP A 69 -9.52 8.66 -4.58
N ALA A 70 -8.33 8.09 -4.43
CA ALA A 70 -7.31 8.03 -5.49
C ALA A 70 -7.55 6.92 -6.53
N GLY A 71 -8.60 6.11 -6.38
CA GLY A 71 -8.90 4.98 -7.27
C GLY A 71 -7.98 3.76 -7.06
N ILE A 72 -7.46 3.57 -5.84
CA ILE A 72 -6.63 2.42 -5.46
C ILE A 72 -7.46 1.46 -4.61
N ASP A 73 -7.43 0.18 -4.96
CA ASP A 73 -8.13 -0.86 -4.21
C ASP A 73 -7.55 -1.00 -2.80
N VAL A 74 -8.44 -0.92 -1.80
CA VAL A 74 -8.08 -1.02 -0.38
C VAL A 74 -8.58 -2.32 0.20
N ILE A 75 -7.69 -3.03 0.89
CA ILE A 75 -8.01 -4.23 1.66
C ILE A 75 -7.78 -3.91 3.13
N THR A 76 -8.81 -4.03 3.96
CA THR A 76 -8.71 -3.78 5.40
C THR A 76 -8.51 -5.09 6.17
N LYS A 77 -7.56 -5.12 7.12
CA LYS A 77 -7.31 -6.28 7.99
C LYS A 77 -7.28 -5.95 9.49
N SER A 78 -7.63 -6.94 10.33
CA SER A 78 -7.65 -6.83 11.80
C SER A 78 -6.31 -7.16 12.48
N ASP A 79 -5.52 -8.05 11.86
CA ASP A 79 -4.28 -8.64 12.41
C ASP A 79 -4.46 -9.54 13.65
N HIS A 80 -5.65 -10.11 13.85
CA HIS A 80 -5.93 -10.99 14.98
C HIS A 80 -5.33 -12.41 14.80
N PRO A 81 -4.92 -13.12 15.88
CA PRO A 81 -4.84 -12.68 17.27
C PRO A 81 -3.46 -12.06 17.53
N VAL A 82 -3.43 -10.76 17.80
CA VAL A 82 -2.18 -10.10 18.19
C VAL A 82 -1.73 -10.51 19.58
#